data_AF-A0A7V5ZGZ6-F1
#
_entry.id   AF-A0A7V5ZGZ6-F1
#
_cell.length_a   1.000
_cell.length_b   1.000
_cell.length_c   1.000
_cell.angle_alpha   90.00
_cell.angle_beta   90.00
_cell.angle_gamma   90.00
#
_symmetry.space_group_name_H-M   'P 1'
#
loop_
_entity.id
_entity.type
_entity.pdbx_description
1 polymer ?
#
loop_
_entity_poly.entity_id
_entity_poly.type
_entity_poly.pdbx_seq_one_letter_code
_entity_poly.pdbx_strand_id
1 'polypeptide(L)' 'MSEQLSVDEVAEAMYALVKETYGRKNLKAMDLTKEMIAKFGEDRCDKDLCKKAIRQLIDSGRCTYSYVGGSYITLPPES' A
#
# COMPACT_ATOMS: atom_id res chain seq x y z
N MET A 1 -11.87 -13.20 18.85
CA MET A 1 -11.35 -11.82 18.89
C MET A 1 -10.49 -11.67 17.65
N SER A 2 -11.02 -11.09 16.58
CA SER A 2 -10.20 -10.80 15.39
C SER A 2 -9.34 -9.59 15.75
N GLU A 3 -8.05 -9.82 16.01
CA GLU A 3 -7.12 -8.71 16.27
C GLU A 3 -6.89 -7.97 14.95
N GLN A 4 -7.19 -6.67 14.96
CA GLN A 4 -6.93 -5.79 13.84
C GLN A 4 -5.42 -5.62 13.67
N LEU A 5 -4.93 -5.71 12.43
CA LEU A 5 -3.50 -5.56 12.15
C LEU A 5 -3.02 -4.15 12.51
N SER A 6 -1.73 -4.04 12.79
CA SER A 6 -1.08 -2.73 12.96
C SER A 6 -0.90 -2.03 11.61
N VAL A 7 -0.76 -0.70 11.66
CA VAL A 7 -0.46 0.10 10.45
C VAL A 7 0.86 -0.35 9.81
N ASP A 8 1.86 -0.68 10.65
CA ASP A 8 3.18 -1.14 10.22
C ASP A 8 3.09 -2.44 9.43
N GLU A 9 2.34 -3.44 9.91
CA GLU A 9 2.17 -4.72 9.21
C GLU A 9 1.51 -4.55 7.85
N VAL A 10 0.47 -3.70 7.77
CA VAL A 10 -0.20 -3.40 6.51
C VAL A 10 0.72 -2.61 5.58
N ALA A 11 1.50 -1.67 6.11
CA ALA A 11 2.48 -0.90 5.34
C ALA A 11 3.57 -1.79 4.74
N GLU A 12 4.13 -2.73 5.52
CA GLU A 12 5.12 -3.70 5.01
C GLU A 12 4.51 -4.59 3.92
N ALA A 13 3.29 -5.08 4.13
CA ALA A 13 2.60 -5.90 3.13
C ALA A 13 2.31 -5.12 1.83
N MET A 14 1.90 -3.86 1.93
CA MET A 14 1.71 -2.98 0.78
C MET A 14 3.02 -2.67 0.08
N TYR A 15 4.10 -2.38 0.82
CA TYR A 15 5.42 -2.12 0.25
C TYR A 15 5.96 -3.34 -0.51
N ALA A 16 5.83 -4.54 0.07
CA ALA A 16 6.21 -5.78 -0.58
C ALA A 16 5.47 -5.97 -1.91
N LEU A 17 4.16 -5.71 -1.93
CA LEU A 17 3.35 -5.80 -3.14
C LEU A 17 3.78 -4.77 -4.20
N VAL A 18 3.99 -3.50 -3.80
CA VAL A 18 4.48 -2.46 -4.71
C VAL A 18 5.83 -2.85 -5.30
N LYS A 19 6.74 -3.40 -4.49
CA LYS A 19 8.07 -3.86 -4.93
C LYS A 19 7.98 -5.04 -5.89
N GLU A 20 7.06 -5.98 -5.66
CA GLU A 20 6.84 -7.14 -6.53
C GLU A 20 6.24 -6.73 -7.89
N THR A 21 5.32 -5.76 -7.89
CA THR A 21 4.70 -5.27 -9.12
C THR A 21 5.49 -4.15 -9.79
N TYR A 22 6.55 -3.64 -9.16
CA TYR A 22 7.36 -2.55 -9.68
C TYR A 22 7.90 -2.86 -11.08
N GLY A 23 7.73 -1.93 -12.02
CA GLY A 23 8.12 -2.10 -13.42
C GLY A 23 7.22 -3.03 -14.25
N ARG A 24 6.27 -3.73 -13.64
CA ARG A 24 5.32 -4.62 -14.33
C ARG A 24 3.90 -4.07 -14.35
N LYS A 25 3.41 -3.61 -13.20
CA LYS A 25 2.05 -3.10 -13.03
C LYS A 25 2.04 -1.93 -12.05
N ASN A 26 1.37 -0.87 -12.45
CA ASN A 26 1.12 0.29 -11.61
C ASN A 26 -0.15 0.07 -10.78
N LEU A 27 -0.02 0.07 -9.46
CA LEU A 27 -1.14 -0.12 -8.54
C LEU A 27 -1.63 1.21 -7.99
N LYS A 28 -2.93 1.48 -8.12
CA LYS A 28 -3.54 2.65 -7.47
C LYS A 28 -3.66 2.40 -5.97
N ALA A 29 -3.77 3.47 -5.18
CA ALA A 29 -4.05 3.38 -3.75
C ALA A 29 -5.28 2.50 -3.43
N MET A 30 -6.31 2.58 -4.28
CA MET A 30 -7.50 1.74 -4.15
C MET A 30 -7.24 0.27 -4.48
N ASP A 31 -6.34 -0.04 -5.41
CA ASP A 31 -5.97 -1.42 -5.73
C ASP A 31 -5.21 -2.03 -4.56
N LEU A 32 -4.22 -1.31 -4.00
CA LEU A 32 -3.51 -1.72 -2.79
C LEU A 32 -4.46 -1.98 -1.63
N THR A 33 -5.44 -1.09 -1.41
CA THR A 33 -6.46 -1.27 -0.36
C THR A 33 -7.28 -2.55 -0.59
N LYS A 34 -7.72 -2.80 -1.82
CA LYS A 34 -8.48 -4.02 -2.15
C LYS A 34 -7.66 -5.28 -1.96
N GLU A 35 -6.41 -5.28 -2.41
CA GLU A 35 -5.49 -6.42 -2.26
C GLU A 35 -5.21 -6.72 -0.78
N MET A 36 -5.01 -5.69 0.06
CA MET A 36 -4.80 -5.91 1.50
C MET A 36 -6.06 -6.45 2.19
N ILE A 37 -7.23 -5.89 1.89
CA ILE A 37 -8.52 -6.38 2.40
C ILE A 37 -8.75 -7.83 1.95
N ALA A 38 -8.45 -8.16 0.69
CA ALA A 38 -8.58 -9.53 0.17
C ALA A 38 -7.59 -10.51 0.84
N LYS A 39 -6.37 -10.05 1.11
CA LYS A 39 -5.32 -10.87 1.74
C LYS A 39 -5.55 -11.11 3.22
N PHE A 40 -5.97 -10.09 3.96
CA PHE A 40 -6.08 -10.15 5.42
C PHE A 40 -7.51 -10.33 5.93
N GLY A 41 -8.51 -10.01 5.11
CA GLY A 41 -9.92 -9.95 5.48
C GLY A 41 -10.32 -8.56 5.99
N GLU A 42 -11.55 -8.14 5.66
CA GLU A 42 -12.08 -6.82 6.04
C GLU A 42 -12.17 -6.63 7.56
N ASP A 43 -12.32 -7.72 8.33
CA ASP A 43 -12.32 -7.70 9.80
C ASP A 43 -10.96 -7.35 10.42
N ARG A 44 -9.85 -7.60 9.71
CA ARG A 44 -8.49 -7.37 10.22
C ARG A 44 -7.77 -6.22 9.54
N CYS A 45 -8.20 -5.84 8.34
CA CYS A 45 -7.61 -4.78 7.55
C CYS A 45 -8.74 -3.95 6.94
N ASP A 46 -9.05 -2.81 7.55
CA ASP A 46 -10.09 -1.92 7.05
C ASP A 46 -9.52 -0.85 6.11
N LYS A 47 -10.41 -0.07 5.50
CA LYS A 47 -10.03 1.01 4.58
C LYS A 47 -9.29 2.15 5.29
N ASP A 48 -9.53 2.40 6.57
CA ASP A 48 -8.88 3.48 7.31
C ASP A 48 -7.42 3.13 7.65
N LEU A 49 -7.20 1.90 8.10
CA LEU A 49 -5.91 1.28 8.32
C LEU A 49 -5.09 1.26 7.03
N CYS A 50 -5.69 0.86 5.91
CA CYS A 50 -5.03 0.91 4.60
C CYS A 50 -4.59 2.34 4.23
N LYS A 51 -5.43 3.36 4.47
CA LYS A 51 -5.07 4.76 4.21
C LYS A 51 -3.93 5.24 5.09
N LYS A 52 -3.93 4.87 6.38
CA LYS A 52 -2.84 5.18 7.33
C LYS A 52 -1.53 4.51 6.89
N ALA A 53 -1.59 3.24 6.48
CA ALA A 53 -0.43 2.50 6.00
C ALA A 53 0.16 3.12 4.73
N ILE A 54 -0.68 3.47 3.76
CA ILE A 54 -0.25 4.19 2.56
C ILE A 54 0.42 5.51 2.95
N ARG A 55 -0.22 6.31 3.82
CA ARG A 55 0.35 7.59 4.27
C ARG A 55 1.72 7.40 4.91
N GLN A 56 1.88 6.41 5.78
CA GLN A 56 3.16 6.09 6.41
C GLN A 56 4.24 5.71 5.39
N LEU A 57 3.89 4.95 4.35
CA LEU A 57 4.83 4.62 3.27
C LEU A 57 5.30 5.84 2.48
N ILE A 58 4.41 6.81 2.25
CA ILE A 58 4.75 8.06 1.57
C ILE A 58 5.56 8.98 2.50
N ASP A 59 5.10 9.17 3.74
CA ASP A 59 5.74 10.06 4.72
C ASP A 59 7.14 9.55 5.11
N SER A 60 7.37 8.24 5.10
CA SER A 60 8.70 7.63 5.29
C SER A 60 9.60 7.70 4.05
N GLY A 61 9.09 8.15 2.91
CA GLY A 61 9.82 8.19 1.64
C GLY A 61 10.06 6.82 0.99
N ARG A 62 9.48 5.73 1.53
CA ARG A 62 9.63 4.37 0.96
C ARG A 62 8.83 4.16 -0.32
N CYS A 63 7.73 4.89 -0.46
CA CYS A 63 6.92 4.93 -1.66
C CYS A 63 6.65 6.40 -2.05
N THR A 64 6.27 6.61 -3.31
CA THR A 64 5.83 7.92 -3.81
C THR A 64 4.59 7.79 -4.68
N TYR A 65 3.82 8.87 -4.77
CA TYR A 65 2.74 8.98 -5.75
C TYR A 65 3.30 9.42 -7.09
N SER A 66 3.07 8.62 -8.12
CA SER A 66 3.30 8.99 -9.50
C SER A 66 1.97 9.36 -10.16
N TYR A 67 2.04 10.35 -11.05
CA TYR A 67 0.91 10.84 -11.85
C TYR A 67 1.12 10.61 -13.36
N VAL A 68 2.22 9.95 -13.75
CA VAL A 68 2.56 9.70 -15.16
C VAL A 68 1.74 8.53 -15.69
N GLY A 69 0.69 8.81 -16.46
CA GLY A 69 -0.25 7.80 -16.94
C GLY A 69 -1.37 7.45 -15.94
N GLY A 70 -1.65 8.35 -14.98
CA GLY A 70 -2.65 8.18 -13.93
C GLY A 70 -2.03 8.17 -12.53
N SER A 71 -2.86 8.19 -11.48
CA SER A 71 -2.41 8.16 -10.09
C SER A 71 -2.14 6.75 -9.60
N TYR A 72 -0.89 6.45 -9.23
CA TYR A 72 -0.49 5.17 -8.65
C TYR A 72 0.64 5.35 -7.63
N ILE A 73 0.81 4.34 -6.79
CA ILE A 73 1.88 4.29 -5.80
C ILE A 73 3.02 3.46 -6.38
N THR A 74 4.23 3.98 -6.30
CA THR A 74 5.43 3.33 -6.83
C THR A 74 6.63 3.58 -5.91
N LEU A 75 7.73 2.89 -6.16
CA LEU A 75 8.98 3.14 -5.44
C LEU A 75 9.52 4.53 -5.81
N PRO A 76 10.15 5.27 -4.88
CA PRO A 76 10.80 6.52 -5.19
C PRO A 76 11.87 6.30 -6.28
N PRO A 77 12.08 7.26 -7.19
CA PRO A 77 13.19 7.19 -8.13
C PRO A 77 14.51 7.14 -7.35
N GLU A 78 15.45 6.28 -7.78
CA GLU A 78 16.82 6.32 -7.28
C GLU A 78 17.37 7.74 -7.53
N SER A 79 17.78 8.40 -6.44
CA SER A 79 18.42 9.73 -6.49
C SER A 79 19.90 9.62 -6.82
#